data_AF-E9GGD4-F1
#
_entry.id   AF-E9GGD4-F1
#
_cell.length_a   1.000
_cell.length_b   1.000
_cell.length_c   1.000
_cell.angle_alpha   90.00
_cell.angle_beta   90.00
_cell.angle_gamma   90.00
#
_symmetry.space_group_name_H-M   'P 1'
#
loop_
_entity.id
_entity.type
_entity.pdbx_description
1 polymer ?
#
loop_
_entity_poly.entity_id
_entity_poly.type
_entity_poly.pdbx_seq_one_letter_code
_entity_poly.pdbx_strand_id
1 'polypeptide(L)'
;MELRFRVMAKSDAHIVLTTSPLVLNPLYEIVIGASGNNYTDLRRTMTGRSVSAVKTPSLLSDSEFRGFWVVARQGEIEVGREGETLPYFHWKDADPLPVHYYSLSSWTSTVAKWIQNCDFGGKTSWLTPSDNSSTEDNGSLGPQSEESYYNAEEKLKANLLATYNKDVRPATDHRTPVSVFLGLSLVHFDLSWRDERLKWNSSAYENVTLLHFPSHTIWQPDLKLFNGLGIDLKLSNIYGDTELIPENALYTHNLYVTNLQWELKEFNASIHKFNDCPENDGSCSNYLYPEAHFSFIVRRKSPLYIATVTVPALMLTVLTLVTFALPPNSLEKVLIGSVNLLVLSIFLIYLSSLLPPMGDHMPLVVSYLSKTLVMVVLSLVLAVVTITMTRTPRMYGPPYWIKNILTGVTGKILGLQQIITLVNRVNGDRTSRQQQSTDDYTLHVDAGDHDVNLVNTSTDQRIQAPVFRGAVEAMNPAELEWLLLAYGLDRLAFIIYFFTFMIMMAMCF
;
A
#
# COMPACT_ATOMS: atom_id res chain seq x y z
N MET A 1 9.70 -19.76 30.76
CA MET A 1 10.53 -19.83 29.55
C MET A 1 11.99 -19.57 29.93
N GLU A 2 12.93 -20.29 29.33
CA GLU A 2 14.37 -20.05 29.44
C GLU A 2 14.95 -19.99 28.02
N LEU A 3 15.73 -18.95 27.73
CA LEU A 3 16.31 -18.69 26.43
C LEU A 3 17.82 -18.52 26.58
N ARG A 4 18.59 -19.25 25.80
CA ARG A 4 20.06 -19.18 25.77
C ARG A 4 20.51 -18.82 24.37
N PHE A 5 21.30 -17.77 24.23
CA PHE A 5 21.74 -17.29 22.92
C PHE A 5 23.12 -16.64 22.99
N ARG A 6 23.80 -16.57 21.84
CA ARG A 6 24.96 -15.71 21.63
C ARG A 6 24.63 -14.65 20.59
N VAL A 7 25.10 -13.44 20.80
CA VAL A 7 24.90 -12.31 19.89
C VAL A 7 26.21 -11.58 19.62
N MET A 8 26.41 -11.19 18.37
CA MET A 8 27.49 -10.32 17.92
C MET A 8 26.84 -9.08 17.29
N ALA A 9 26.96 -7.93 17.96
CA ALA A 9 26.35 -6.67 17.58
C ALA A 9 27.09 -5.50 18.24
N LYS A 10 27.10 -4.34 17.57
CA LYS A 10 27.73 -3.12 18.11
C LYS A 10 26.94 -2.52 19.28
N SER A 11 25.61 -2.59 19.23
CA SER A 11 24.65 -2.09 20.23
C SER A 11 23.24 -2.63 19.94
N ASP A 12 22.28 -2.36 20.82
CA ASP A 12 20.84 -2.51 20.59
C ASP A 12 20.42 -3.89 20.06
N ALA A 13 20.68 -4.93 20.87
CA ALA A 13 20.16 -6.27 20.67
C ALA A 13 18.80 -6.41 21.36
N HIS A 14 17.73 -6.55 20.58
CA HIS A 14 16.35 -6.59 21.07
C HIS A 14 15.85 -8.03 21.19
N ILE A 15 15.27 -8.35 22.35
CA ILE A 15 14.62 -9.62 22.65
C ILE A 15 13.18 -9.31 23.06
N VAL A 16 12.22 -9.83 22.31
CA VAL A 16 10.79 -9.65 22.59
C VAL A 16 10.24 -10.98 23.11
N LEU A 17 9.50 -10.92 24.22
CA LEU A 17 8.76 -12.04 24.82
C LEU A 17 7.27 -11.73 24.78
N THR A 18 6.47 -12.64 24.23
CA THR A 18 5.04 -12.42 23.97
C THR A 18 4.20 -13.66 24.26
N THR A 19 2.91 -13.44 24.48
CA THR A 19 1.88 -14.47 24.74
C THR A 19 1.29 -15.03 23.44
N SER A 20 1.41 -14.30 22.33
CA SER A 20 0.81 -14.59 21.03
C SER A 20 1.87 -14.62 19.93
N PRO A 21 1.71 -15.42 18.85
CA PRO A 21 2.63 -15.43 17.72
C PRO A 21 2.66 -14.09 16.95
N LEU A 22 1.67 -13.22 17.18
CA LEU A 22 1.65 -11.84 16.68
C LEU A 22 2.29 -10.91 17.73
N VAL A 23 3.18 -10.02 17.27
CA VAL A 23 3.82 -9.01 18.13
C VAL A 23 2.81 -7.90 18.46
N LEU A 24 2.06 -8.08 19.54
CA LEU A 24 1.04 -7.16 20.03
C LEU A 24 1.38 -6.73 21.46
N ASN A 25 1.01 -5.51 21.82
CA ASN A 25 1.12 -5.04 23.21
C ASN A 25 -0.04 -5.64 24.04
N PRO A 26 0.16 -5.98 25.32
CA PRO A 26 1.40 -5.86 26.10
C PRO A 26 2.39 -7.02 25.83
N LEU A 27 3.69 -6.71 25.85
CA LEU A 27 4.80 -7.66 25.65
C LEU A 27 5.99 -7.26 26.52
N TYR A 28 7.00 -8.12 26.68
CA TYR A 28 8.28 -7.70 27.25
C TYR A 28 9.29 -7.48 26.14
N GLU A 29 9.89 -6.30 26.10
CA GLU A 29 11.01 -6.00 25.22
C GLU A 29 12.25 -5.74 26.07
N ILE A 30 13.25 -6.60 25.94
CA ILE A 30 14.56 -6.50 26.58
C ILE A 30 15.54 -6.01 25.52
N VAL A 31 16.21 -4.89 25.77
CA VAL A 31 17.23 -4.32 24.88
C VAL A 31 18.58 -4.39 25.58
N ILE A 32 19.42 -5.34 25.15
CA ILE A 32 20.80 -5.45 25.61
C ILE A 32 21.64 -4.46 24.81
N GLY A 33 22.44 -3.64 25.50
CA GLY A 33 23.27 -2.64 24.86
C GLY A 33 22.50 -1.44 24.30
N ALA A 34 21.41 -1.06 24.96
CA ALA A 34 20.66 0.17 24.70
C ALA A 34 21.52 1.43 24.87
N SER A 35 21.14 2.51 24.18
CA SER A 35 21.83 3.82 24.23
C SER A 35 23.31 3.72 23.83
N GLY A 36 23.60 3.00 22.74
CA GLY A 36 24.96 2.84 22.23
C GLY A 36 25.80 1.91 23.11
N ASN A 37 25.23 0.79 23.54
CA ASN A 37 25.90 -0.25 24.34
C ASN A 37 26.24 0.17 25.78
N ASN A 38 25.37 0.95 26.44
CA ASN A 38 25.62 1.46 27.79
C ASN A 38 24.62 0.94 28.84
N TYR A 39 23.46 0.44 28.42
CA TYR A 39 22.40 -0.03 29.31
C TYR A 39 21.78 -1.34 28.82
N THR A 40 21.19 -2.09 29.75
CA THR A 40 20.20 -3.12 29.45
C THR A 40 18.85 -2.56 29.89
N ASP A 41 17.94 -2.40 28.93
CA ASP A 41 16.65 -1.73 29.11
C ASP A 41 15.50 -2.74 28.98
N LEU A 42 14.44 -2.59 29.78
CA LEU A 42 13.24 -3.42 29.72
C LEU A 42 12.00 -2.54 29.56
N ARG A 43 11.16 -2.87 28.57
CA ARG A 43 9.92 -2.16 28.24
C ARG A 43 8.74 -3.13 28.17
N ARG A 44 7.53 -2.61 28.41
CA ARG A 44 6.26 -3.36 28.31
C ARG A 44 5.50 -3.20 26.98
N THR A 45 6.08 -2.44 26.05
CA THR A 45 5.50 -2.13 24.75
C THR A 45 6.61 -1.88 23.74
N MET A 46 6.38 -2.19 22.47
CA MET A 46 7.39 -2.16 21.41
C MET A 46 8.11 -0.81 21.18
N THR A 47 7.52 0.31 21.58
CA THR A 47 8.10 1.66 21.45
C THR A 47 7.77 2.54 22.65
N GLY A 48 7.69 1.96 23.84
CA GLY A 48 7.25 2.68 25.04
C GLY A 48 8.35 3.06 26.00
N ARG A 49 7.92 3.61 27.15
CA ARG A 49 8.80 4.02 28.24
C ARG A 49 9.45 2.79 28.88
N SER A 50 10.74 2.93 29.20
CA SER A 50 11.48 1.98 30.04
C SER A 50 10.76 1.77 31.36
N VAL A 51 10.57 0.50 31.72
CA VAL A 51 10.02 0.07 33.00
C VAL A 51 11.15 -0.22 34.00
N SER A 52 12.29 -0.71 33.50
CA SER A 52 13.51 -0.91 34.28
C SER A 52 14.72 -0.82 33.37
N ALA A 53 15.82 -0.23 33.86
CA ALA A 53 17.07 -0.17 33.13
C ALA A 53 18.25 -0.33 34.09
N VAL A 54 19.25 -1.11 33.68
CA VAL A 54 20.51 -1.31 34.43
C VAL A 54 21.67 -0.85 33.56
N LYS A 55 22.64 -0.17 34.16
CA LYS A 55 23.84 0.30 33.45
C LYS A 55 24.78 -0.88 33.17
N THR A 56 25.02 -1.16 31.90
CA THR A 56 25.86 -2.27 31.42
C THR A 56 26.73 -1.78 30.26
N PRO A 57 27.85 -1.09 30.54
CA PRO A 57 28.71 -0.51 29.52
C PRO A 57 29.47 -1.59 28.75
N SER A 58 29.52 -1.45 27.43
CA SER A 58 30.29 -2.29 26.50
C SER A 58 29.98 -3.78 26.62
N LEU A 59 28.71 -4.12 26.82
CA LEU A 59 28.27 -5.49 27.05
C LEU A 59 28.24 -6.33 25.76
N LEU A 60 27.89 -5.70 24.64
CA LEU A 60 27.92 -6.30 23.31
C LEU A 60 29.26 -6.02 22.59
N SER A 61 29.60 -6.87 21.62
CA SER A 61 30.79 -6.72 20.77
C SER A 61 30.41 -6.94 19.30
N ASP A 62 31.00 -6.15 18.40
CA ASP A 62 30.81 -6.24 16.96
C ASP A 62 31.79 -7.21 16.27
N SER A 63 32.78 -7.72 17.01
CA SER A 63 33.86 -8.58 16.50
C SER A 63 33.81 -10.01 17.02
N GLU A 64 33.09 -10.29 18.10
CA GLU A 64 32.98 -11.62 18.69
C GLU A 64 31.57 -11.90 19.23
N PHE A 65 31.21 -13.19 19.28
CA PHE A 65 29.96 -13.63 19.88
C PHE A 65 30.03 -13.55 21.41
N ARG A 66 29.06 -12.87 22.03
CA ARG A 66 28.87 -12.83 23.49
C ARG A 66 27.60 -13.58 23.86
N GLY A 67 27.69 -14.48 24.83
CA GLY A 67 26.57 -15.30 25.27
C GLY A 67 25.78 -14.72 26.43
N PHE A 68 24.48 -14.95 26.39
CA PHE A 68 23.51 -14.48 27.37
C PHE A 68 22.42 -15.54 27.59
N TRP A 69 21.80 -15.46 28.76
CA TRP A 69 20.60 -16.22 29.07
C TRP A 69 19.53 -15.29 29.61
N VAL A 70 18.28 -15.59 29.26
CA VAL A 70 17.09 -14.89 29.73
C VAL A 70 16.12 -15.91 30.32
N VAL A 71 15.70 -15.69 31.56
CA VAL A 71 14.71 -16.51 32.24
C VAL A 71 13.48 -15.66 32.52
N ALA A 72 12.32 -16.13 32.07
CA ALA A 72 11.03 -15.52 32.35
C ALA A 72 10.13 -16.55 33.04
N ARG A 73 9.87 -16.38 34.35
CA ARG A 73 9.08 -17.32 35.16
C ARG A 73 8.15 -16.55 36.10
N GLN A 74 6.85 -16.79 36.03
CA GLN A 74 5.84 -16.21 36.95
C GLN A 74 5.94 -14.67 37.13
N GLY A 75 6.28 -13.93 36.07
CA GLY A 75 6.43 -12.46 36.13
C GLY A 75 7.83 -11.97 36.50
N GLU A 76 8.75 -12.85 36.85
CA GLU A 76 10.16 -12.50 37.07
C GLU A 76 10.94 -12.66 35.77
N ILE A 77 11.67 -11.60 35.41
CA ILE A 77 12.55 -11.52 34.24
C ILE A 77 13.97 -11.35 34.72
N GLU A 78 14.80 -12.31 34.36
CA GLU A 78 16.21 -12.36 34.71
C GLU A 78 17.06 -12.44 33.44
N VAL A 79 18.14 -11.68 33.40
CA VAL A 79 19.11 -11.70 32.31
C VAL A 79 20.51 -11.84 32.90
N GLY A 80 21.25 -12.83 32.39
CA GLY A 80 22.63 -13.10 32.79
C GLY A 80 23.54 -13.38 31.61
N ARG A 81 24.84 -13.49 31.90
CA ARG A 81 25.87 -13.76 30.88
C ARG A 81 26.19 -15.24 30.83
N GLU A 82 26.67 -15.68 29.67
CA GLU A 82 27.24 -17.02 29.51
C GLU A 82 28.39 -17.23 30.52
N GLY A 83 28.29 -18.33 31.29
CA GLY A 83 29.25 -18.66 32.36
C GLY A 83 28.94 -18.05 33.73
N GLU A 84 28.00 -17.11 33.82
CA GLU A 84 27.54 -16.53 35.09
C GLU A 84 26.20 -17.17 35.50
N THR A 85 26.10 -17.63 36.75
CA THR A 85 24.86 -18.20 37.30
C THR A 85 23.95 -17.15 37.92
N LEU A 86 24.49 -15.98 38.27
CA LEU A 86 23.73 -14.86 38.82
C LEU A 86 23.30 -13.91 37.70
N PRO A 87 22.04 -13.45 37.68
CA PRO A 87 21.60 -12.46 36.71
C PRO A 87 22.21 -11.09 37.03
N TYR A 88 22.67 -10.37 36.01
CA TYR A 88 23.09 -8.97 36.15
C TYR A 88 21.88 -8.01 36.07
N PHE A 89 20.75 -8.50 35.56
CA PHE A 89 19.49 -7.76 35.48
C PHE A 89 18.37 -8.66 36.02
N HIS A 90 17.61 -8.13 36.98
CA HIS A 90 16.44 -8.79 37.55
C HIS A 90 15.31 -7.77 37.67
N TRP A 91 14.11 -8.15 37.25
CA TRP A 91 12.92 -7.33 37.41
C TRP A 91 11.67 -8.21 37.60
N LYS A 92 10.75 -7.75 38.44
CA LYS A 92 9.51 -8.46 38.76
C LYS A 92 8.29 -7.63 38.37
N ASP A 93 7.40 -8.24 37.59
CA ASP A 93 6.14 -7.66 37.18
C ASP A 93 5.07 -7.77 38.27
N ALA A 94 4.23 -6.73 38.39
CA ALA A 94 3.05 -6.75 39.24
C ALA A 94 1.85 -7.46 38.57
N ASP A 95 1.84 -7.54 37.24
CA ASP A 95 0.78 -8.19 36.44
C ASP A 95 1.41 -9.12 35.37
N PRO A 96 1.75 -10.37 35.72
CA PRO A 96 2.63 -11.22 34.91
C PRO A 96 1.99 -11.69 33.60
N LEU A 97 2.73 -11.56 32.49
CA LEU A 97 2.30 -12.09 31.19
C LEU A 97 2.75 -13.55 30.99
N PRO A 98 1.87 -14.45 30.51
CA PRO A 98 2.26 -15.83 30.18
C PRO A 98 3.06 -15.88 28.86
N VAL A 99 4.39 -15.88 28.96
CA VAL A 99 5.28 -15.92 27.80
C VAL A 99 5.26 -17.30 27.13
N HIS A 100 4.88 -17.34 25.85
CA HIS A 100 4.85 -18.55 25.02
C HIS A 100 5.77 -18.45 23.80
N TYR A 101 6.02 -17.24 23.30
CA TYR A 101 6.81 -17.00 22.10
C TYR A 101 7.87 -15.94 22.36
N TYR A 102 8.93 -15.97 21.56
CA TYR A 102 9.96 -14.94 21.56
C TYR A 102 10.39 -14.56 20.15
N SER A 103 10.96 -13.38 20.03
CA SER A 103 11.56 -12.87 18.79
C SER A 103 12.87 -12.16 19.11
N LEU A 104 13.83 -12.27 18.20
CA LEU A 104 15.14 -11.60 18.29
C LEU A 104 15.28 -10.63 17.13
N SER A 105 15.72 -9.42 17.41
CA SER A 105 15.94 -8.39 16.40
C SER A 105 17.02 -7.41 16.86
N SER A 106 17.39 -6.47 16.00
CA SER A 106 18.27 -5.35 16.37
C SER A 106 17.69 -4.03 15.89
N TRP A 107 18.24 -2.92 16.37
CA TRP A 107 17.85 -1.60 15.89
C TRP A 107 18.21 -1.40 14.41
N THR A 108 17.46 -0.54 13.70
CA THR A 108 17.54 -0.40 12.23
C THR A 108 18.94 -0.04 11.69
N SER A 109 19.78 0.60 12.50
CA SER A 109 21.15 0.97 12.13
C SER A 109 22.22 -0.03 12.57
N THR A 110 21.84 -1.10 13.26
CA THR A 110 22.79 -2.06 13.85
C THR A 110 22.51 -3.46 13.32
N VAL A 111 23.54 -4.07 12.72
CA VAL A 111 23.47 -5.47 12.29
C VAL A 111 23.86 -6.36 13.46
N ALA A 112 22.96 -7.27 13.84
CA ALA A 112 23.23 -8.28 14.86
C ALA A 112 23.23 -9.68 14.24
N LYS A 113 24.24 -10.49 14.58
CA LYS A 113 24.28 -11.93 14.26
C LYS A 113 23.95 -12.72 15.52
N TRP A 114 23.08 -13.71 15.39
CA TRP A 114 22.54 -14.48 16.53
C TRP A 114 22.82 -15.97 16.37
N ILE A 115 23.09 -16.63 17.49
CA ILE A 115 23.11 -18.08 17.64
C ILE A 115 22.12 -18.42 18.75
N GLN A 116 21.12 -19.24 18.47
CA GLN A 116 20.07 -19.61 19.42
C GLN A 116 20.28 -21.04 19.96
N ASN A 117 19.66 -21.35 21.10
CA ASN A 117 19.71 -22.67 21.76
C ASN A 117 21.14 -23.15 22.01
N CYS A 118 22.01 -22.24 22.46
CA CYS A 118 23.36 -22.60 22.87
C CYS A 118 23.30 -23.48 24.13
N ASP A 119 23.84 -24.69 24.04
CA ASP A 119 24.13 -25.48 25.23
C ASP A 119 25.40 -24.93 25.88
N PHE A 120 25.22 -24.10 26.91
CA PHE A 120 26.30 -23.64 27.77
C PHE A 120 26.70 -24.81 28.68
N GLY A 121 27.44 -25.77 28.13
CA GLY A 121 27.82 -27.02 28.80
C GLY A 121 28.18 -26.83 30.27
N GLY A 122 27.25 -27.24 31.15
CA GLY A 122 27.34 -27.06 32.59
C GLY A 122 26.09 -27.59 33.27
N LYS A 123 26.24 -28.72 33.99
CA LYS A 123 25.20 -29.37 34.78
C LYS A 123 24.48 -28.37 35.68
N THR A 124 23.18 -28.17 35.48
CA THR A 124 22.31 -27.47 36.42
C THR A 124 21.91 -28.39 37.56
N SER A 125 22.79 -28.58 38.55
CA SER A 125 22.35 -29.08 39.85
C SER A 125 21.83 -27.90 40.66
N TRP A 126 20.51 -27.80 40.80
CA TRP A 126 19.87 -26.88 41.72
C TRP A 126 20.29 -27.22 43.15
N LEU A 127 21.04 -26.34 43.80
CA LEU A 127 21.22 -26.36 45.25
C LEU A 127 19.93 -25.83 45.88
N THR A 128 19.09 -26.74 46.37
CA THR A 128 18.12 -26.42 47.43
C THR A 128 18.83 -26.50 48.78
N PRO A 129 18.67 -25.53 49.69
CA PRO A 129 19.23 -25.65 51.03
C PRO A 129 18.36 -26.53 51.95
N SER A 130 19.07 -27.28 52.80
CA SER A 130 18.70 -27.96 54.06
C SER A 130 17.59 -29.03 54.01
N ASP A 131 17.95 -30.30 54.24
CA ASP A 131 18.00 -30.82 55.62
C ASP A 131 18.65 -32.21 55.73
N ASN A 132 19.11 -32.47 56.95
CA ASN A 132 20.02 -33.54 57.37
C ASN A 132 19.46 -34.96 57.20
N SER A 133 20.27 -35.91 56.72
CA SER A 133 20.50 -37.17 57.42
C SER A 133 21.69 -37.93 56.83
N SER A 134 22.58 -38.32 57.73
CA SER A 134 23.68 -39.26 57.56
C SER A 134 23.21 -40.62 57.06
N THR A 135 23.94 -41.25 56.13
CA THR A 135 24.77 -42.42 56.44
C THR A 135 25.52 -42.89 55.19
N GLU A 136 26.77 -43.26 55.41
CA GLU A 136 27.66 -43.94 54.48
C GLU A 136 27.04 -45.27 54.03
N ASP A 137 27.17 -45.63 52.75
CA ASP A 137 27.49 -47.02 52.43
C ASP A 137 28.27 -47.11 51.11
N ASN A 138 29.38 -47.85 51.17
CA ASN A 138 30.27 -48.14 50.06
C ASN A 138 29.68 -49.29 49.23
N GLY A 139 29.25 -48.99 48.01
CA GLY A 139 28.81 -50.00 47.04
C GLY A 139 29.55 -49.83 45.71
N SER A 140 30.48 -50.73 45.43
CA SER A 140 31.18 -50.86 44.15
C SER A 140 30.19 -51.06 42.98
N LEU A 141 30.17 -50.13 42.03
CA LEU A 141 29.62 -50.35 40.69
C LEU A 141 30.74 -50.24 39.65
N GLY A 142 30.87 -51.30 38.84
CA GLY A 142 31.74 -51.34 37.66
C GLY A 142 31.32 -50.32 36.58
N PRO A 143 32.03 -50.30 35.43
CA PRO A 143 31.79 -49.29 34.40
C PRO A 143 30.40 -49.53 33.79
N GLN A 144 29.40 -48.75 34.24
CA GLN A 144 28.14 -48.66 33.53
C GLN A 144 28.36 -47.84 32.26
N SER A 145 28.22 -48.53 31.14
CA SER A 145 28.19 -48.04 29.77
C SER A 145 27.47 -46.70 29.60
N GLU A 146 28.17 -45.73 29.01
CA GLU A 146 27.64 -44.44 28.54
C GLU A 146 26.57 -44.56 27.42
N GLU A 147 26.22 -45.78 26.98
CA GLU A 147 25.29 -46.06 25.86
C GLU A 147 23.79 -45.87 26.19
N SER A 148 23.45 -45.61 27.45
CA SER A 148 22.05 -45.54 27.92
C SER A 148 21.42 -44.15 27.82
N TYR A 149 22.17 -43.10 27.49
CA TYR A 149 21.69 -41.72 27.63
C TYR A 149 21.03 -41.15 26.36
N TYR A 150 21.28 -41.72 25.18
CA TYR A 150 20.80 -41.18 23.91
C TYR A 150 19.51 -41.86 23.42
N ASN A 151 18.55 -41.04 22.98
CA ASN A 151 17.32 -41.53 22.34
C ASN A 151 17.63 -42.23 21.00
N ALA A 152 16.74 -43.11 20.53
CA ALA A 152 16.93 -43.83 19.27
C ALA A 152 17.17 -42.87 18.08
N GLU A 153 16.50 -41.71 18.07
CA GLU A 153 16.71 -40.64 17.07
C GLU A 153 18.10 -40.03 17.14
N GLU A 154 18.64 -39.78 18.34
CA GLU A 154 19.97 -39.18 18.52
C GLU A 154 21.07 -40.15 18.11
N LYS A 155 20.91 -41.44 18.45
CA LYS A 155 21.79 -42.52 18.00
C LYS A 155 21.79 -42.64 16.48
N LEU A 156 20.62 -42.53 15.86
CA LEU A 156 20.46 -42.57 14.42
C LEU A 156 21.10 -41.34 13.74
N LYS A 157 20.86 -40.14 14.25
CA LYS A 157 21.49 -38.89 13.76
C LYS A 157 23.01 -38.96 13.82
N ALA A 158 23.57 -39.41 14.95
CA ALA A 158 25.01 -39.56 15.13
C ALA A 158 25.60 -40.57 14.15
N ASN A 159 24.94 -41.72 13.95
CA ASN A 159 25.40 -42.74 13.00
C ASN A 159 25.36 -42.25 11.54
N LEU A 160 24.27 -41.59 11.14
CA LEU A 160 24.11 -41.06 9.78
C LEU A 160 25.15 -39.97 9.47
N LEU A 161 25.48 -39.10 10.43
CA LEU A 161 26.41 -38.00 10.23
C LEU A 161 27.89 -38.38 10.45
N ALA A 162 28.20 -39.52 11.07
CA ALA A 162 29.57 -39.91 11.42
C ALA A 162 30.55 -39.90 10.24
N THR A 163 30.08 -40.30 9.05
CA THR A 163 30.87 -40.35 7.81
C THR A 163 30.33 -39.44 6.71
N TYR A 164 29.34 -38.60 7.01
CA TYR A 164 28.69 -37.77 6.02
C TYR A 164 29.48 -36.49 5.76
N ASN A 165 29.82 -36.25 4.49
CA ASN A 165 30.44 -35.00 4.07
C ASN A 165 29.40 -34.16 3.30
N LYS A 166 29.01 -33.03 3.89
CA LYS A 166 28.01 -32.10 3.35
C LYS A 166 28.46 -31.36 2.08
N ASP A 167 29.76 -31.26 1.83
CA ASP A 167 30.28 -30.51 0.68
C ASP A 167 30.30 -31.37 -0.59
N VAL A 168 29.95 -32.66 -0.48
CA VAL A 168 29.98 -33.63 -1.57
C VAL A 168 28.57 -33.97 -2.01
N ARG A 169 28.30 -33.87 -3.31
CA ARG A 169 27.01 -34.25 -3.92
C ARG A 169 26.61 -35.67 -3.48
N PRO A 170 25.35 -35.89 -3.04
CA PRO A 170 24.89 -37.15 -2.47
C PRO A 170 24.50 -38.19 -3.53
N ALA A 171 25.46 -38.52 -4.39
CA ALA A 171 25.34 -39.61 -5.35
C ALA A 171 26.40 -40.68 -5.03
N THR A 172 26.04 -41.96 -5.14
CA THR A 172 27.01 -43.06 -5.05
C THR A 172 27.89 -43.12 -6.29
N ASP A 173 27.33 -42.85 -7.47
CA ASP A 173 28.07 -42.70 -8.71
C ASP A 173 28.18 -41.23 -9.15
N HIS A 174 29.33 -40.87 -9.73
CA HIS A 174 29.58 -39.55 -10.29
C HIS A 174 28.73 -39.28 -11.55
N ARG A 175 28.28 -40.33 -12.25
CA ARG A 175 27.49 -40.21 -13.49
C ARG A 175 26.00 -40.02 -13.26
N THR A 176 25.48 -40.43 -12.11
CA THR A 176 24.05 -40.32 -11.80
C THR A 176 23.71 -38.89 -11.36
N PRO A 177 22.78 -38.19 -12.04
CA PRO A 177 22.33 -36.88 -11.60
C PRO A 177 21.43 -37.00 -10.36
N VAL A 178 21.47 -35.99 -9.50
CA VAL A 178 20.53 -35.88 -8.37
C VAL A 178 19.27 -35.18 -8.90
N SER A 179 18.13 -35.85 -8.82
CA SER A 179 16.83 -35.25 -9.15
C SER A 179 16.38 -34.35 -8.00
N VAL A 180 16.16 -33.08 -8.31
CA VAL A 180 15.63 -32.07 -7.39
C VAL A 180 14.22 -31.72 -7.83
N PHE A 181 13.27 -31.79 -6.92
CA PHE A 181 11.88 -31.42 -7.12
C PHE A 181 11.62 -30.08 -6.45
N LEU A 182 10.98 -29.19 -7.21
CA LEU A 182 10.63 -27.85 -6.78
C LEU A 182 9.13 -27.74 -6.68
N GLY A 183 8.63 -27.43 -5.49
CA GLY A 183 7.26 -26.99 -5.26
C GLY A 183 7.25 -25.51 -4.98
N LEU A 184 6.33 -24.77 -5.61
CA LEU A 184 6.18 -23.35 -5.36
C LEU A 184 4.72 -23.03 -5.07
N SER A 185 4.50 -22.44 -3.90
CA SER A 185 3.28 -21.73 -3.51
C SER A 185 3.61 -20.24 -3.36
N LEU A 186 2.58 -19.39 -3.45
CA LEU A 186 2.72 -17.94 -3.24
C LEU A 186 3.29 -17.57 -1.86
N VAL A 187 3.22 -18.46 -0.87
CA VAL A 187 3.70 -18.23 0.50
C VAL A 187 4.85 -19.17 0.90
N HIS A 188 5.03 -20.26 0.16
CA HIS A 188 5.94 -21.33 0.55
C HIS A 188 6.72 -21.86 -0.66
N PHE A 189 7.99 -22.19 -0.46
CA PHE A 189 8.82 -22.84 -1.47
C PHE A 189 9.30 -24.17 -0.91
N ASP A 190 8.86 -25.25 -1.56
CA ASP A 190 9.23 -26.62 -1.24
C ASP A 190 10.41 -27.05 -2.10
N LEU A 191 11.42 -27.62 -1.46
CA LEU A 191 12.55 -28.22 -2.13
C LEU A 191 12.70 -29.65 -1.62
N SER A 192 12.70 -30.62 -2.52
CA SER A 192 12.94 -32.02 -2.14
C SER A 192 13.92 -32.70 -3.08
N TRP A 193 14.75 -33.57 -2.53
CA TRP A 193 15.73 -34.37 -3.27
C TRP A 193 15.92 -35.71 -2.59
N ARG A 194 16.50 -36.67 -3.30
CA ARG A 194 16.85 -37.98 -2.76
C ARG A 194 18.35 -38.03 -2.46
N ASP A 195 18.70 -38.35 -1.22
CA ASP A 195 20.08 -38.62 -0.81
C ASP A 195 20.28 -40.14 -0.68
N GLU A 196 21.24 -40.70 -1.41
CA GLU A 196 21.51 -42.14 -1.37
C GLU A 196 22.29 -42.60 -0.14
N ARG A 197 22.96 -41.68 0.57
CA ARG A 197 23.82 -41.93 1.72
C ARG A 197 23.04 -41.86 3.04
N LEU A 198 21.95 -41.10 3.07
CA LEU A 198 21.07 -40.98 4.25
C LEU A 198 19.98 -42.06 4.24
N LYS A 199 20.39 -43.33 4.31
CA LYS A 199 19.49 -44.49 4.38
C LYS A 199 19.67 -45.21 5.71
N TRP A 200 18.57 -45.60 6.34
CA TRP A 200 18.59 -46.42 7.55
C TRP A 200 17.47 -47.45 7.53
N ASN A 201 17.63 -48.48 8.36
CA ASN A 201 16.56 -49.43 8.62
C ASN A 201 15.75 -48.96 9.83
N SER A 202 14.48 -48.60 9.62
CA SER A 202 13.58 -48.09 10.66
C SER A 202 13.41 -49.08 11.82
N SER A 203 13.41 -50.40 11.56
CA SER A 203 13.24 -51.42 12.60
C SER A 203 14.39 -51.49 13.61
N ALA A 204 15.58 -50.98 13.26
CA ALA A 204 16.75 -50.95 14.14
C ALA A 204 16.73 -49.75 15.11
N TYR A 205 15.86 -48.77 14.86
CA TYR A 205 15.77 -47.51 15.60
C TYR A 205 14.31 -47.18 15.92
N GLU A 206 13.64 -48.09 16.63
CA GLU A 206 12.28 -47.87 17.16
C GLU A 206 11.22 -47.44 16.12
N ASN A 207 11.36 -47.89 14.87
CA ASN A 207 10.49 -47.52 13.74
C ASN A 207 10.45 -46.00 13.44
N VAL A 208 11.55 -45.28 13.69
CA VAL A 208 11.69 -43.88 13.28
C VAL A 208 11.67 -43.78 11.75
N THR A 209 10.71 -43.03 11.21
CA THR A 209 10.54 -42.80 9.76
C THR A 209 10.81 -41.36 9.35
N LEU A 210 10.68 -40.40 10.28
CA LEU A 210 10.88 -38.97 10.04
C LEU A 210 12.04 -38.49 10.91
N LEU A 211 12.95 -37.72 10.34
CA LEU A 211 14.06 -37.11 11.06
C LEU A 211 14.24 -35.66 10.65
N HIS A 212 14.31 -34.78 11.64
CA HIS A 212 14.58 -33.36 11.42
C HIS A 212 16.07 -33.07 11.59
N PHE A 213 16.68 -32.44 10.59
CA PHE A 213 18.05 -31.97 10.60
C PHE A 213 18.11 -30.47 10.37
N PRO A 214 19.00 -29.74 11.06
CA PRO A 214 19.32 -28.37 10.69
C PRO A 214 19.92 -28.35 9.29
N SER A 215 19.46 -27.44 8.43
CA SER A 215 19.86 -27.35 7.01
C SER A 215 21.36 -27.26 6.77
N HIS A 216 22.14 -26.72 7.72
CA HIS A 216 23.59 -26.58 7.61
C HIS A 216 24.41 -27.87 7.84
N THR A 217 23.75 -28.96 8.27
CA THR A 217 24.40 -30.23 8.63
C THR A 217 24.44 -31.24 7.50
N ILE A 218 23.57 -31.09 6.51
CA ILE A 218 23.44 -31.99 5.36
C ILE A 218 23.69 -31.24 4.04
N TRP A 219 23.99 -31.98 2.96
CA TRP A 219 24.10 -31.37 1.64
C TRP A 219 22.73 -30.85 1.18
N GLN A 220 22.72 -29.70 0.54
CA GLN A 220 21.54 -29.10 -0.08
C GLN A 220 21.88 -28.58 -1.47
N PRO A 221 20.96 -28.64 -2.45
CA PRO A 221 21.20 -28.07 -3.76
C PRO A 221 21.22 -26.53 -3.69
N ASP A 222 22.17 -25.93 -4.40
CA ASP A 222 22.24 -24.49 -4.56
C ASP A 222 21.24 -24.02 -5.62
N LEU A 223 20.38 -23.05 -5.26
CA LEU A 223 19.48 -22.38 -6.20
C LEU A 223 19.79 -20.89 -6.22
N LYS A 224 19.64 -20.28 -7.39
CA LYS A 224 19.79 -18.85 -7.61
C LYS A 224 18.52 -18.29 -8.22
N LEU A 225 18.02 -17.19 -7.66
CA LEU A 225 16.91 -16.45 -8.25
C LEU A 225 17.45 -15.41 -9.24
N PHE A 226 17.22 -15.63 -10.55
CA PHE A 226 17.70 -14.72 -11.59
C PHE A 226 17.00 -13.35 -11.59
N ASN A 227 15.68 -13.33 -11.33
CA ASN A 227 14.89 -12.09 -11.29
C ASN A 227 14.77 -11.51 -9.86
N GLY A 228 15.79 -11.73 -9.02
CA GLY A 228 15.84 -11.18 -7.67
C GLY A 228 16.38 -9.75 -7.68
N LEU A 229 15.60 -8.79 -7.17
CA LEU A 229 16.09 -7.42 -6.96
C LEU A 229 17.03 -7.38 -5.75
N GLY A 230 18.33 -7.66 -5.98
CA GLY A 230 19.41 -7.43 -5.02
C GLY A 230 19.45 -8.35 -3.79
N ILE A 231 18.54 -9.31 -3.69
CA ILE A 231 18.57 -10.37 -2.67
C ILE A 231 19.14 -11.61 -3.35
N ASP A 232 20.43 -11.87 -3.13
CA ASP A 232 21.02 -13.19 -3.38
C ASP A 232 20.37 -14.17 -2.39
N LEU A 233 19.27 -14.80 -2.81
CA LEU A 233 18.65 -15.91 -2.09
C LEU A 233 19.57 -17.13 -2.20
N LYS A 234 20.68 -17.14 -1.47
CA LYS A 234 21.38 -18.38 -1.17
C LYS A 234 20.48 -19.18 -0.22
N LEU A 235 20.17 -20.43 -0.56
CA LEU A 235 19.40 -21.31 0.33
C LEU A 235 20.02 -21.44 1.73
N SER A 236 21.34 -21.23 1.85
CA SER A 236 22.02 -21.15 3.15
C SER A 236 21.49 -20.07 4.11
N ASN A 237 20.76 -19.08 3.59
CA ASN A 237 20.16 -17.98 4.38
C ASN A 237 18.67 -18.21 4.68
N ILE A 238 18.07 -19.28 4.15
CA ILE A 238 16.71 -19.69 4.49
C ILE A 238 16.83 -20.64 5.69
N TYR A 239 16.59 -20.11 6.89
CA TYR A 239 16.48 -20.91 8.10
C TYR A 239 15.20 -21.75 8.02
N GLY A 240 15.29 -22.91 7.38
CA GLY A 240 14.27 -23.95 7.39
C GLY A 240 14.85 -25.23 7.97
N ASP A 241 14.05 -25.96 8.73
CA ASP A 241 14.39 -27.32 9.13
C ASP A 241 14.27 -28.24 7.91
N THR A 242 15.27 -29.10 7.69
CA THR A 242 15.19 -30.11 6.64
C THR A 242 14.62 -31.38 7.24
N GLU A 243 13.52 -31.86 6.66
CA GLU A 243 12.88 -33.10 7.08
C GLU A 243 13.26 -34.23 6.14
N LEU A 244 13.81 -35.32 6.68
CA LEU A 244 14.00 -36.57 5.94
C LEU A 244 12.72 -37.37 6.02
N ILE A 245 12.03 -37.49 4.88
CA ILE A 245 10.71 -38.11 4.78
C ILE A 245 10.84 -39.39 3.93
N PRO A 246 10.07 -40.46 4.22
CA PRO A 246 10.04 -41.66 3.39
C PRO A 246 9.59 -41.39 1.95
N GLU A 247 10.15 -42.16 1.02
CA GLU A 247 9.99 -42.04 -0.44
C GLU A 247 8.52 -42.02 -0.92
N ASN A 248 7.60 -42.59 -0.14
CA ASN A 248 6.19 -42.74 -0.50
C ASN A 248 5.28 -41.63 0.04
N ALA A 249 5.83 -40.62 0.72
CA ALA A 249 5.04 -39.48 1.19
C ALA A 249 4.70 -38.54 0.03
N LEU A 250 3.46 -38.62 -0.47
CA LEU A 250 2.94 -37.71 -1.48
C LEU A 250 2.54 -36.39 -0.84
N TYR A 251 3.30 -35.32 -1.13
CA TYR A 251 2.92 -33.96 -0.76
C TYR A 251 2.07 -33.34 -1.86
N THR A 252 0.80 -33.08 -1.57
CA THR A 252 -0.02 -32.12 -2.31
C THR A 252 -0.35 -30.96 -1.39
N HIS A 253 0.62 -30.08 -1.14
CA HIS A 253 0.36 -28.83 -0.44
C HIS A 253 -0.26 -27.82 -1.40
N ASN A 254 -1.58 -27.90 -1.58
CA ASN A 254 -2.36 -26.84 -2.22
C ASN A 254 -2.52 -25.65 -1.25
N LEU A 255 -1.42 -24.97 -0.95
CA LEU A 255 -1.38 -23.78 -0.10
C LEU A 255 -1.67 -22.54 -0.96
N TYR A 256 -2.86 -22.44 -1.55
CA TYR A 256 -3.29 -21.17 -2.14
C TYR A 256 -3.89 -20.29 -1.05
N VAL A 257 -3.18 -19.24 -0.68
CA VAL A 257 -3.72 -18.19 0.21
C VAL A 257 -4.43 -17.16 -0.66
N THR A 258 -5.75 -17.05 -0.50
CA THR A 258 -6.56 -16.06 -1.21
C THR A 258 -6.16 -14.65 -0.79
N ASN A 259 -5.77 -13.81 -1.75
CA ASN A 259 -5.49 -12.39 -1.50
C ASN A 259 -6.74 -11.54 -1.82
N LEU A 260 -6.99 -10.49 -1.02
CA LEU A 260 -8.15 -9.60 -1.22
C LEU A 260 -7.99 -8.64 -2.40
N GLN A 261 -6.75 -8.33 -2.79
CA GLN A 261 -6.41 -7.36 -3.84
C GLN A 261 -6.04 -8.02 -5.16
N TRP A 262 -5.59 -9.28 -5.15
CA TRP A 262 -5.09 -9.98 -6.33
C TRP A 262 -5.69 -11.37 -6.44
N GLU A 263 -6.19 -11.69 -7.62
CA GLU A 263 -6.72 -12.99 -7.97
C GLU A 263 -5.72 -13.70 -8.89
N LEU A 264 -5.31 -14.92 -8.55
CA LEU A 264 -4.48 -15.74 -9.44
C LEU A 264 -5.40 -16.29 -10.55
N LYS A 265 -5.10 -15.98 -11.80
CA LYS A 265 -5.84 -16.51 -12.96
C LYS A 265 -5.22 -17.80 -13.43
N GLU A 266 -3.93 -17.76 -13.72
CA GLU A 266 -3.19 -18.88 -14.28
C GLU A 266 -1.81 -18.96 -13.64
N PHE A 267 -1.35 -20.19 -13.44
CA PHE A 267 0.00 -20.51 -13.02
C PHE A 267 0.59 -21.47 -14.04
N ASN A 268 1.75 -21.14 -14.58
CA ASN A 268 2.46 -21.99 -15.50
C ASN A 268 3.93 -22.11 -15.06
N ALA A 269 4.40 -23.35 -15.00
CA ALA A 269 5.76 -23.70 -14.61
C ALA A 269 6.41 -24.49 -15.75
N SER A 270 7.53 -24.00 -16.25
CA SER A 270 8.30 -24.65 -17.31
C SER A 270 9.77 -24.75 -16.92
N ILE A 271 10.41 -25.84 -17.34
CA ILE A 271 11.85 -26.03 -17.14
C ILE A 271 12.54 -25.74 -18.47
N HIS A 272 13.43 -24.75 -18.47
CA HIS A 272 14.26 -24.39 -19.60
C HIS A 272 15.72 -24.75 -19.31
N LYS A 273 16.52 -24.91 -20.36
CA LYS A 273 17.97 -25.01 -20.22
C LYS A 273 18.56 -23.70 -20.69
N PHE A 274 19.32 -23.05 -19.82
CA PHE A 274 19.92 -21.75 -20.07
C PHE A 274 21.44 -21.90 -20.19
N ASN A 275 22.03 -21.14 -21.13
CA ASN A 275 23.48 -21.02 -21.28
C ASN A 275 23.91 -19.66 -20.76
N ASP A 276 24.76 -19.64 -19.73
CA ASP A 276 25.27 -18.41 -19.11
C ASP A 276 26.45 -17.78 -19.89
N CYS A 277 26.69 -18.24 -21.12
CA CYS A 277 27.80 -17.76 -21.95
C CYS A 277 27.32 -16.63 -22.86
N PRO A 278 27.92 -15.42 -22.79
CA PRO A 278 27.69 -14.38 -23.79
C PRO A 278 28.13 -14.90 -25.17
N GLU A 279 27.33 -14.69 -26.21
CA GLU A 279 27.59 -15.19 -27.58
C GLU A 279 28.98 -14.83 -28.16
N ASN A 280 29.69 -13.86 -27.55
CA ASN A 280 30.94 -13.29 -28.05
C ASN A 280 32.20 -13.64 -27.23
N ASP A 281 32.13 -14.50 -26.20
CA ASP A 281 33.30 -14.86 -25.40
C ASP A 281 33.67 -16.35 -25.55
N GLY A 282 34.67 -16.64 -26.39
CA GLY A 282 35.14 -18.00 -26.70
C GLY A 282 35.91 -18.71 -25.57
N SER A 283 36.04 -18.06 -24.40
CA SER A 283 36.67 -18.62 -23.19
C SER A 283 35.70 -19.43 -22.33
N CYS A 284 34.39 -19.26 -22.55
CA CYS A 284 33.36 -19.86 -21.71
C CYS A 284 32.98 -21.26 -22.19
N SER A 285 33.09 -22.25 -21.30
CA SER A 285 32.60 -23.60 -21.57
C SER A 285 31.07 -23.59 -21.62
N ASN A 286 30.47 -24.13 -22.68
CA ASN A 286 29.01 -24.26 -22.87
C ASN A 286 28.40 -25.23 -21.84
N TYR A 287 28.24 -24.78 -20.61
CA TYR A 287 27.49 -25.49 -19.57
C TYR A 287 26.01 -25.06 -19.63
N LEU A 288 25.13 -26.02 -19.92
CA LEU A 288 23.68 -25.84 -19.86
C LEU A 288 23.24 -25.98 -18.40
N TYR A 289 22.72 -24.89 -17.82
CA TYR A 289 22.11 -24.89 -16.50
C TYR A 289 20.59 -25.13 -16.62
N PRO A 290 19.99 -25.99 -15.78
CA PRO A 290 18.54 -26.10 -15.70
C PRO A 290 17.96 -24.88 -14.98
N GLU A 291 17.01 -24.21 -15.60
CA GLU A 291 16.27 -23.07 -15.06
C GLU A 291 14.79 -23.42 -14.93
N ALA A 292 14.21 -23.22 -13.75
CA ALA A 292 12.78 -23.34 -13.53
C ALA A 292 12.13 -21.96 -13.65
N HIS A 293 11.30 -21.78 -14.68
CA HIS A 293 10.59 -20.54 -14.95
C HIS A 293 9.14 -20.65 -14.45
N PHE A 294 8.82 -19.89 -13.39
CA PHE A 294 7.49 -19.81 -12.81
C PHE A 294 6.81 -18.51 -13.26
N SER A 295 5.70 -18.64 -13.97
CA SER A 295 4.91 -17.51 -14.46
C SER A 295 3.55 -17.46 -13.78
N PHE A 296 3.24 -16.30 -13.22
CA PHE A 296 1.98 -16.05 -12.52
C PHE A 296 1.19 -14.98 -13.28
N ILE A 297 0.01 -15.34 -13.76
CA ILE A 297 -0.93 -14.38 -14.33
C ILE A 297 -1.88 -13.98 -13.22
N VAL A 298 -1.71 -12.76 -12.70
CA VAL A 298 -2.53 -12.20 -11.63
C VAL A 298 -3.42 -11.09 -12.15
N ARG A 299 -4.69 -11.07 -11.70
CA ARG A 299 -5.66 -10.01 -11.98
C ARG A 299 -5.90 -9.20 -10.71
N ARG A 300 -5.81 -7.88 -10.81
CA ARG A 300 -6.16 -6.98 -9.69
C ARG A 300 -7.67 -7.00 -9.46
N LYS A 301 -8.08 -7.33 -8.23
CA LYS A 301 -9.46 -7.28 -7.74
C LYS A 301 -9.57 -6.11 -6.77
N SER A 302 -10.05 -4.96 -7.26
CA SER A 302 -10.14 -3.75 -6.42
C SER A 302 -11.38 -2.91 -6.74
N PRO A 303 -12.59 -3.39 -6.41
CA PRO A 303 -13.82 -2.61 -6.61
C PRO A 303 -13.78 -1.30 -5.81
N LEU A 304 -13.16 -1.30 -4.63
CA LEU A 304 -12.95 -0.10 -3.83
C LEU A 304 -12.05 0.92 -4.55
N TYR A 305 -10.95 0.49 -5.16
CA TYR A 305 -10.06 1.39 -5.89
C TYR A 305 -10.77 2.04 -7.09
N ILE A 306 -11.60 1.27 -7.80
CA ILE A 306 -12.43 1.81 -8.88
C ILE A 306 -13.38 2.87 -8.31
N ALA A 307 -14.09 2.60 -7.22
CA ALA A 307 -14.98 3.58 -6.60
C ALA A 307 -14.26 4.84 -6.10
N THR A 308 -13.13 4.70 -5.39
CA THR A 308 -12.39 5.83 -4.82
C THR A 308 -11.75 6.74 -5.87
N VAL A 309 -11.51 6.25 -7.08
CA VAL A 309 -10.93 7.03 -8.17
C VAL A 309 -12.01 7.58 -9.11
N THR A 310 -13.03 6.78 -9.43
CA THR A 310 -14.09 7.18 -10.36
C THR A 310 -15.06 8.18 -9.74
N VAL A 311 -15.40 8.05 -8.45
CA VAL A 311 -16.35 8.97 -7.79
C VAL A 311 -15.80 10.41 -7.76
N PRO A 312 -14.56 10.69 -7.32
CA PRO A 312 -14.01 12.03 -7.41
C PRO A 312 -13.91 12.54 -8.85
N ALA A 313 -13.50 11.70 -9.81
CA ALA A 313 -13.42 12.09 -11.21
C ALA A 313 -14.78 12.54 -11.76
N LEU A 314 -15.84 11.78 -11.47
CA LEU A 314 -17.22 12.13 -11.82
C LEU A 314 -17.64 13.44 -11.15
N MET A 315 -17.36 13.62 -9.85
CA MET A 315 -17.69 14.86 -9.14
C MET A 315 -17.00 16.08 -9.76
N LEU A 316 -15.72 15.97 -10.15
CA LEU A 316 -14.98 17.05 -10.80
C LEU A 316 -15.57 17.40 -12.18
N THR A 317 -16.08 16.41 -12.93
CA THR A 317 -16.76 16.63 -14.22
C THR A 317 -18.15 17.22 -14.09
N VAL A 318 -18.88 16.89 -13.02
CA VAL A 318 -20.16 17.54 -12.72
C VAL A 318 -19.92 18.98 -12.32
N LEU A 319 -18.89 19.25 -11.50
CA LEU A 319 -18.51 20.61 -11.10
C LEU A 319 -18.12 21.48 -12.30
N THR A 320 -17.39 20.95 -13.30
CA THR A 320 -17.13 21.71 -14.55
C THR A 320 -18.42 22.05 -15.28
N LEU A 321 -19.35 21.12 -15.43
CA LEU A 321 -20.63 21.35 -16.11
C LEU A 321 -21.50 22.37 -15.35
N VAL A 322 -21.49 22.35 -14.02
CA VAL A 322 -22.21 23.33 -13.18
C VAL A 322 -21.70 24.76 -13.40
N THR A 323 -20.39 24.96 -13.67
CA THR A 323 -19.86 26.31 -13.96
C THR A 323 -20.54 26.97 -15.17
N PHE A 324 -20.95 26.20 -16.18
CA PHE A 324 -21.65 26.73 -17.35
C PHE A 324 -23.17 26.86 -17.14
N ALA A 325 -23.72 26.26 -16.09
CA ALA A 325 -25.14 26.42 -15.74
C ALA A 325 -25.40 27.72 -14.97
N LEU A 326 -24.38 28.25 -14.27
CA LEU A 326 -24.42 29.52 -13.56
C LEU A 326 -24.50 30.72 -14.51
N PRO A 327 -25.14 31.83 -14.11
CA PRO A 327 -25.26 33.02 -14.94
C PRO A 327 -23.88 33.66 -15.20
N PRO A 328 -23.60 34.14 -16.43
CA PRO A 328 -22.30 34.63 -16.87
C PRO A 328 -21.79 35.88 -16.14
N ASN A 329 -22.66 36.60 -15.42
CA ASN A 329 -22.26 37.79 -14.65
C ASN A 329 -21.75 37.45 -13.24
N SER A 330 -21.98 36.23 -12.75
CA SER A 330 -21.56 35.82 -11.41
C SER A 330 -20.06 35.55 -11.35
N LEU A 331 -19.38 36.15 -10.37
CA LEU A 331 -17.98 35.84 -10.08
C LEU A 331 -17.81 34.45 -9.47
N GLU A 332 -18.87 33.87 -8.90
CA GLU A 332 -18.87 32.52 -8.33
C GLU A 332 -18.50 31.46 -9.37
N LYS A 333 -18.82 31.71 -10.65
CA LYS A 333 -18.44 30.84 -11.77
C LYS A 333 -16.92 30.65 -11.87
N VAL A 334 -16.16 31.75 -11.78
CA VAL A 334 -14.69 31.72 -11.85
C VAL A 334 -14.11 31.09 -10.58
N LEU A 335 -14.73 31.34 -9.42
CA LEU A 335 -14.33 30.74 -8.15
C LEU A 335 -14.49 29.21 -8.17
N ILE A 336 -15.64 28.69 -8.61
CA ILE A 336 -15.86 27.25 -8.71
C ILE A 336 -14.90 26.63 -9.72
N GLY A 337 -14.66 27.28 -10.86
CA GLY A 337 -13.69 26.82 -11.86
C GLY A 337 -12.26 26.76 -11.32
N SER A 338 -11.82 27.76 -10.53
CA SER A 338 -10.45 27.81 -10.00
C SER A 338 -10.24 26.80 -8.88
N VAL A 339 -11.23 26.60 -8.00
CA VAL A 339 -11.20 25.54 -6.99
C VAL A 339 -11.17 24.17 -7.66
N ASN A 340 -11.95 23.95 -8.71
CA ASN A 340 -11.96 22.68 -9.44
C ASN A 340 -10.60 22.38 -10.10
N LEU A 341 -9.95 23.40 -10.66
CA LEU A 341 -8.59 23.30 -11.20
C LEU A 341 -7.57 22.87 -10.12
N LEU A 342 -7.65 23.48 -8.94
CA LEU A 342 -6.77 23.17 -7.82
C LEU A 342 -6.97 21.74 -7.33
N VAL A 343 -8.22 21.33 -7.09
CA VAL A 343 -8.54 19.97 -6.60
C VAL A 343 -8.10 18.91 -7.61
N LEU A 344 -8.36 19.12 -8.90
CA LEU A 344 -7.92 18.20 -9.95
C LEU A 344 -6.38 18.09 -10.04
N SER A 345 -5.67 19.21 -9.87
CA SER A 345 -4.20 19.23 -9.87
C SER A 345 -3.62 18.46 -8.68
N ILE A 346 -4.18 18.66 -7.47
CA ILE A 346 -3.77 17.91 -6.27
C ILE A 346 -4.07 16.41 -6.43
N PHE A 347 -5.23 16.06 -6.99
CA PHE A 347 -5.62 14.68 -7.21
C PHE A 347 -4.72 13.96 -8.22
N LEU A 348 -4.29 14.65 -9.29
CA LEU A 348 -3.31 14.12 -10.24
C LEU A 348 -1.94 13.87 -9.58
N ILE A 349 -1.49 14.77 -8.72
CA ILE A 349 -0.25 14.58 -7.94
C ILE A 349 -0.39 13.36 -7.02
N TYR A 350 -1.52 13.22 -6.32
CA TYR A 350 -1.80 12.05 -5.49
C TYR A 350 -1.79 10.73 -6.29
N LEU A 351 -2.37 10.70 -7.49
CA LEU A 351 -2.29 9.52 -8.34
C LEU A 351 -0.86 9.25 -8.84
N SER A 352 -0.07 10.29 -9.09
CA SER A 352 1.33 10.15 -9.52
C SER A 352 2.24 9.57 -8.44
N SER A 353 1.90 9.72 -7.15
CA SER A 353 2.66 9.08 -6.06
C SER A 353 2.24 7.63 -5.80
N LEU A 354 1.03 7.24 -6.21
CA LEU A 354 0.54 5.86 -6.12
C LEU A 354 0.99 4.97 -7.28
N LEU A 355 1.15 5.56 -8.47
CA LEU A 355 1.48 4.84 -9.69
C LEU A 355 2.99 4.88 -9.94
N PRO A 356 3.64 3.73 -10.21
CA PRO A 356 5.03 3.75 -10.65
C PRO A 356 5.14 4.45 -12.01
N PRO A 357 6.29 5.08 -12.32
CA PRO A 357 6.52 5.66 -13.63
C PRO A 357 6.47 4.55 -14.69
N MET A 358 5.48 4.59 -15.58
CA MET A 358 5.32 3.65 -16.69
C MET A 358 5.82 4.30 -17.99
N GLY A 359 6.73 3.63 -18.71
CA GLY A 359 7.36 4.17 -19.93
C GLY A 359 6.56 3.93 -21.21
N ASP A 360 5.95 2.75 -21.37
CA ASP A 360 5.37 2.35 -22.66
C ASP A 360 3.88 2.69 -22.85
N HIS A 361 3.13 2.88 -21.76
CA HIS A 361 1.69 3.17 -21.84
C HIS A 361 1.22 3.97 -20.63
N MET A 362 0.53 5.09 -20.89
CA MET A 362 -0.06 5.90 -19.82
C MET A 362 -1.38 5.27 -19.36
N PRO A 363 -1.59 5.07 -18.04
CA PRO A 363 -2.84 4.54 -17.52
C PRO A 363 -4.05 5.35 -17.99
N LEU A 364 -5.13 4.66 -18.38
CA LEU A 364 -6.36 5.27 -18.93
C LEU A 364 -6.94 6.35 -18.01
N VAL A 365 -6.95 6.11 -16.69
CA VAL A 365 -7.43 7.08 -15.68
C VAL A 365 -6.59 8.37 -15.69
N VAL A 366 -5.27 8.25 -15.72
CA VAL A 366 -4.36 9.42 -15.75
C VAL A 366 -4.56 10.19 -17.06
N SER A 367 -4.75 9.46 -18.16
CA SER A 367 -5.07 10.03 -19.48
C SER A 367 -6.40 10.77 -19.51
N TYR A 368 -7.42 10.28 -18.81
CA TYR A 368 -8.71 10.95 -18.68
C TYR A 368 -8.57 12.23 -17.86
N LEU A 369 -8.01 12.15 -16.65
CA LEU A 369 -7.87 13.28 -15.74
C LEU A 369 -6.98 14.39 -16.31
N SER A 370 -5.90 14.03 -17.01
CA SER A 370 -5.04 14.99 -17.73
C SER A 370 -5.83 15.76 -18.80
N LYS A 371 -6.68 15.09 -19.59
CA LYS A 371 -7.55 15.78 -20.56
C LYS A 371 -8.61 16.65 -19.88
N THR A 372 -9.18 16.19 -18.76
CA THR A 372 -10.12 17.02 -17.99
C THR A 372 -9.47 18.30 -17.47
N LEU A 373 -8.18 18.26 -17.12
CA LEU A 373 -7.42 19.44 -16.67
C LEU A 373 -7.35 20.51 -17.76
N VAL A 374 -7.04 20.10 -18.99
CA VAL A 374 -7.00 21.00 -20.16
C VAL A 374 -8.39 21.63 -20.39
N MET A 375 -9.46 20.84 -20.29
CA MET A 375 -10.83 21.33 -20.43
C MET A 375 -11.21 22.33 -19.32
N VAL A 376 -10.80 22.08 -18.07
CA VAL A 376 -11.04 23.03 -16.95
C VAL A 376 -10.35 24.36 -17.22
N VAL A 377 -9.10 24.35 -17.69
CA VAL A 377 -8.37 25.59 -18.03
C VAL A 377 -9.09 26.37 -19.15
N LEU A 378 -9.51 25.68 -20.21
CA LEU A 378 -10.28 26.30 -21.30
C LEU A 378 -11.62 26.86 -20.80
N SER A 379 -12.30 26.16 -19.89
CA SER A 379 -13.56 26.64 -19.29
C SER A 379 -13.37 27.92 -18.47
N LEU A 380 -12.26 28.04 -17.75
CA LEU A 380 -11.91 29.24 -16.98
C LEU A 380 -11.63 30.44 -17.90
N VAL A 381 -10.91 30.22 -19.00
CA VAL A 381 -10.69 31.27 -20.01
C VAL A 381 -12.02 31.74 -20.60
N LEU A 382 -12.91 30.82 -20.97
CA LEU A 382 -14.26 31.16 -21.45
C LEU A 382 -15.08 31.90 -20.39
N ALA A 383 -14.99 31.53 -19.12
CA ALA A 383 -15.65 32.23 -18.01
C ALA A 383 -15.18 33.69 -17.90
N VAL A 384 -13.86 33.94 -17.99
CA VAL A 384 -13.31 35.30 -17.98
C VAL A 384 -13.78 36.10 -19.21
N VAL A 385 -13.79 35.48 -20.39
CA VAL A 385 -14.28 36.10 -21.63
C VAL A 385 -15.75 36.49 -21.52
N THR A 386 -16.62 35.59 -21.05
CA THR A 386 -18.05 35.87 -20.87
C THR A 386 -18.32 36.96 -19.84
N ILE A 387 -17.63 36.94 -18.70
CA ILE A 387 -17.74 38.02 -17.69
C ILE A 387 -17.29 39.35 -18.29
N THR A 388 -16.17 39.39 -19.00
CA THR A 388 -15.64 40.60 -19.64
C THR A 388 -16.62 41.15 -20.68
N MET A 389 -17.27 40.28 -21.47
CA MET A 389 -18.31 40.68 -22.41
C MET A 389 -19.52 41.32 -21.71
N THR A 390 -19.93 40.83 -20.53
CA THR A 390 -21.09 41.37 -19.80
C THR A 390 -20.80 42.67 -19.03
N ARG A 391 -19.55 42.89 -18.59
CA ARG A 391 -19.19 44.03 -17.74
C ARG A 391 -18.56 45.21 -18.48
N THR A 392 -18.05 45.00 -19.70
CA THR A 392 -17.47 46.10 -20.48
C THR A 392 -18.59 46.94 -21.11
N PRO A 393 -18.73 48.23 -20.76
CA PRO A 393 -19.71 49.09 -21.40
C PRO A 393 -19.33 49.30 -22.87
N ARG A 394 -20.29 49.11 -23.78
CA ARG A 394 -20.07 49.21 -25.23
C ARG A 394 -21.12 50.11 -25.86
N MET A 395 -20.67 51.02 -26.73
CA MET A 395 -21.57 51.90 -27.50
C MET A 395 -22.24 51.21 -28.68
N TYR A 396 -21.63 50.14 -29.22
CA TYR A 396 -22.16 49.39 -30.36
C TYR A 396 -22.54 47.97 -29.96
N GLY A 397 -23.69 47.51 -30.45
CA GLY A 397 -24.14 46.12 -30.33
C GLY A 397 -23.24 45.14 -31.10
N PRO A 398 -23.36 43.82 -30.83
CA PRO A 398 -22.64 42.81 -31.57
C PRO A 398 -23.00 42.84 -33.08
N PRO A 399 -22.09 42.39 -33.97
CA PRO A 399 -22.35 42.32 -35.40
C PRO A 399 -23.69 41.66 -35.76
N TYR A 400 -24.40 42.20 -36.75
CA TYR A 400 -25.75 41.77 -37.13
C TYR A 400 -25.89 40.27 -37.43
N TRP A 401 -24.85 39.65 -37.99
CA TRP A 401 -24.84 38.21 -38.28
C TRP A 401 -24.89 37.36 -36.99
N ILE A 402 -24.22 37.78 -35.92
CA ILE A 402 -24.26 37.12 -34.60
C ILE A 402 -25.66 37.22 -34.01
N LYS A 403 -26.27 38.41 -34.10
CA LYS A 403 -27.63 38.66 -33.61
C LYS A 403 -28.64 37.74 -34.30
N ASN A 404 -28.57 37.63 -35.63
CA ASN A 404 -29.51 36.81 -36.41
C ASN A 404 -29.37 35.30 -36.11
N ILE A 405 -28.15 34.83 -35.82
CA ILE A 405 -27.91 33.46 -35.35
C ILE A 405 -28.53 33.24 -33.97
N LEU A 406 -28.34 34.18 -33.03
CA LEU A 406 -28.83 34.03 -31.65
C LEU A 406 -30.35 34.20 -31.50
N THR A 407 -30.98 35.01 -32.34
CA THR A 407 -32.44 35.20 -32.32
C THR A 407 -33.20 34.19 -33.20
N GLY A 408 -32.48 33.44 -34.05
CA GLY A 408 -33.04 32.42 -34.94
C GLY A 408 -33.33 31.07 -34.27
N VAL A 409 -33.35 30.00 -35.07
CA VAL A 409 -33.63 28.61 -34.63
C VAL A 409 -32.62 28.14 -33.57
N THR A 410 -31.36 28.53 -33.72
CA THR A 410 -30.26 28.27 -32.78
C THR A 410 -30.55 28.84 -31.39
N GLY A 411 -31.19 30.01 -31.27
CA GLY A 411 -31.63 30.57 -29.99
C GLY A 411 -32.70 29.74 -29.27
N LYS A 412 -33.60 29.10 -30.03
CA LYS A 412 -34.60 28.16 -29.49
C LYS A 412 -33.95 26.88 -28.99
N ILE A 413 -32.97 26.34 -29.74
CA ILE A 413 -32.21 25.15 -29.35
C ILE A 413 -31.36 25.41 -28.09
N LEU A 414 -30.78 26.60 -27.97
CA LEU A 414 -29.98 27.03 -26.81
C LEU A 414 -30.82 27.40 -25.57
N GLY A 415 -32.16 27.32 -25.63
CA GLY A 415 -33.05 27.63 -24.51
C GLY A 415 -33.11 29.12 -24.14
N LEU A 416 -32.72 30.02 -25.04
CA LEU A 416 -32.62 31.47 -24.79
C LEU A 416 -33.98 32.20 -24.86
N GLN A 417 -35.09 31.49 -25.07
CA GLN A 417 -36.41 32.10 -25.32
C GLN A 417 -36.85 33.08 -24.23
N GLN A 418 -36.65 32.73 -22.96
CA GLN A 418 -37.04 33.62 -21.84
C GLN A 418 -36.24 34.93 -21.86
N ILE A 419 -34.93 34.87 -22.12
CA ILE A 419 -34.07 36.04 -22.19
C ILE A 419 -34.43 36.87 -23.44
N ILE A 420 -34.61 36.24 -24.60
CA ILE A 420 -35.01 36.92 -25.84
C ILE A 420 -36.35 37.65 -25.67
N THR A 421 -37.34 37.01 -25.02
CA THR A 421 -38.63 37.67 -24.73
C THR A 421 -38.49 38.85 -23.79
N LEU A 422 -37.59 38.77 -22.81
CA LEU A 422 -37.32 39.86 -21.88
C LEU A 422 -36.63 41.03 -22.58
N VAL A 423 -35.64 40.75 -23.44
CA VAL A 423 -34.95 41.75 -24.26
C VAL A 423 -35.92 42.46 -25.20
N ASN A 424 -36.78 41.71 -25.89
CA ASN A 424 -37.77 42.28 -26.81
C ASN A 424 -38.82 43.12 -26.09
N ARG A 425 -39.24 42.73 -24.87
CA ARG A 425 -40.17 43.52 -24.05
C ARG A 425 -39.55 44.84 -23.59
N VAL A 426 -38.33 44.83 -23.07
CA VAL A 426 -37.63 46.05 -22.63
C VAL A 426 -37.38 47.01 -23.80
N ASN A 427 -37.01 46.48 -24.97
CA ASN A 427 -36.89 47.30 -26.18
C ASN A 427 -38.25 47.85 -26.63
N GLY A 428 -39.32 47.05 -26.58
CA GLY A 428 -40.69 47.48 -26.91
C GLY A 428 -41.22 48.59 -25.98
N ASP A 429 -41.02 48.45 -24.67
CA ASP A 429 -41.44 49.44 -23.67
C ASP A 429 -40.68 50.77 -23.83
N ARG A 430 -39.38 50.72 -24.19
CA ARG A 430 -38.58 51.93 -24.49
C ARG A 430 -39.02 52.64 -25.77
N THR A 431 -39.35 51.88 -26.81
CA THR A 431 -39.85 52.43 -28.08
C THR A 431 -41.20 53.13 -27.85
N SER A 432 -42.07 52.51 -27.04
CA SER A 432 -43.38 53.06 -26.66
C SER A 432 -43.27 54.35 -25.83
N ARG A 433 -42.31 54.42 -24.89
CA ARG A 433 -42.03 55.65 -24.11
C ARG A 433 -41.46 56.79 -24.96
N GLN A 434 -40.64 56.49 -25.97
CA GLN A 434 -40.13 57.51 -26.91
C GLN A 434 -41.25 58.07 -27.80
N GLN A 435 -42.19 57.23 -28.21
CA GLN A 435 -43.33 57.63 -29.04
C GLN A 435 -44.34 58.46 -28.25
N GLN A 436 -44.60 58.10 -26.99
CA GLN A 436 -45.49 58.86 -26.10
C GLN A 436 -44.91 60.22 -25.69
N SER A 437 -43.57 60.37 -25.67
CA SER A 437 -42.92 61.67 -25.42
C SER A 437 -42.86 62.58 -26.66
N THR A 438 -43.13 62.06 -27.86
CA THR A 438 -43.18 62.86 -29.10
C THR A 438 -44.59 63.36 -29.41
N ASP A 439 -45.62 62.61 -29.01
CA ASP A 439 -47.02 63.01 -29.16
C ASP A 439 -47.47 64.11 -28.16
N ASP A 440 -46.75 64.31 -27.05
CA ASP A 440 -47.04 65.33 -26.02
C ASP A 440 -46.65 66.77 -26.43
N TYR A 441 -45.96 66.94 -27.56
CA TYR A 441 -45.64 68.27 -28.13
C TYR A 441 -46.63 68.74 -29.20
N THR A 442 -47.65 67.94 -29.51
CA THR A 442 -48.67 68.29 -30.50
C THR A 442 -50.07 68.03 -29.95
N LEU A 443 -50.60 68.91 -29.09
CA LEU A 443 -52.04 69.23 -29.08
C LEU A 443 -52.39 70.48 -28.25
N HIS A 444 -53.09 71.37 -28.93
CA HIS A 444 -53.74 72.58 -28.44
C HIS A 444 -54.92 72.27 -27.50
N VAL A 445 -55.12 73.19 -26.55
CA VAL A 445 -56.36 73.62 -25.87
C VAL A 445 -57.66 73.00 -26.40
N ASP A 446 -58.34 72.18 -25.59
CA ASP A 446 -59.76 72.42 -25.27
C ASP A 446 -60.22 71.69 -24.00
N ALA A 447 -61.26 72.23 -23.37
CA ALA A 447 -61.84 71.83 -22.09
C ALA A 447 -62.78 70.61 -22.21
N GLY A 448 -62.84 69.78 -21.15
CA GLY A 448 -63.85 68.74 -21.02
C GLY A 448 -63.60 67.76 -19.87
N ASP A 449 -64.45 67.85 -18.86
CA ASP A 449 -64.62 66.96 -17.71
C ASP A 449 -64.90 65.50 -18.13
N HIS A 450 -64.33 64.52 -17.42
CA HIS A 450 -64.98 63.25 -17.01
C HIS A 450 -64.00 62.20 -16.45
N ASP A 451 -64.22 61.87 -15.18
CA ASP A 451 -64.16 60.56 -14.51
C ASP A 451 -62.91 59.67 -14.59
N VAL A 452 -62.19 59.70 -13.46
CA VAL A 452 -61.26 58.69 -12.98
C VAL A 452 -62.00 57.37 -12.74
N ASN A 453 -61.57 56.27 -13.37
CA ASN A 453 -61.84 54.92 -12.85
C ASN A 453 -60.77 53.88 -13.26
N LEU A 454 -60.07 53.41 -12.22
CA LEU A 454 -59.69 52.03 -11.89
C LEU A 454 -58.86 51.22 -12.90
N VAL A 455 -57.54 51.30 -12.72
CA VAL A 455 -56.58 50.28 -13.20
C VAL A 455 -56.70 49.03 -12.34
N ASN A 456 -57.19 47.93 -12.95
CA ASN A 456 -57.15 46.59 -12.36
C ASN A 456 -55.72 46.04 -12.39
N THR A 457 -55.02 46.14 -11.26
CA THR A 457 -53.87 45.32 -10.92
C THR A 457 -54.35 43.91 -10.58
N SER A 458 -54.25 42.97 -11.53
CA SER A 458 -54.26 41.54 -11.19
C SER A 458 -52.83 41.05 -11.01
N THR A 459 -52.50 40.92 -9.74
CA THR A 459 -51.42 40.15 -9.14
C THR A 459 -51.24 38.78 -9.79
N ASP A 460 -50.09 38.58 -10.46
CA ASP A 460 -49.46 37.27 -10.54
C ASP A 460 -47.95 37.44 -10.75
N GLN A 461 -47.23 37.74 -9.65
CA GLN A 461 -45.77 37.70 -9.60
C GLN A 461 -45.34 36.64 -8.59
N ARG A 462 -44.98 35.46 -9.12
CA ARG A 462 -44.20 34.48 -8.37
C ARG A 462 -42.85 35.08 -7.98
N ILE A 463 -42.59 34.96 -6.69
CA ILE A 463 -41.55 35.57 -5.88
C ILE A 463 -40.19 34.93 -6.20
N GLN A 464 -39.40 35.54 -7.10
CA GLN A 464 -37.93 35.33 -7.20
C GLN A 464 -37.21 36.26 -8.20
N ALA A 465 -37.92 37.09 -8.98
CA ALA A 465 -37.33 37.89 -10.07
C ALA A 465 -37.26 39.44 -9.92
N PRO A 466 -37.39 40.10 -8.74
CA PRO A 466 -37.40 41.57 -8.71
C PRO A 466 -36.01 42.20 -8.91
N VAL A 467 -34.92 41.59 -8.40
CA VAL A 467 -33.57 42.20 -8.43
C VAL A 467 -32.93 42.14 -9.82
N PHE A 468 -33.02 40.98 -10.49
CA PHE A 468 -32.47 40.81 -11.85
C PHE A 468 -33.23 41.68 -12.87
N ARG A 469 -34.55 41.81 -12.72
CA ARG A 469 -35.38 42.62 -13.61
C ARG A 469 -35.06 44.11 -13.50
N GLY A 470 -34.89 44.63 -12.27
CA GLY A 470 -34.50 46.03 -12.06
C GLY A 470 -33.09 46.36 -12.60
N ALA A 471 -32.14 45.43 -12.48
CA ALA A 471 -30.80 45.62 -13.06
C ALA A 471 -30.80 45.62 -14.60
N VAL A 472 -31.68 44.83 -15.22
CA VAL A 472 -31.81 44.76 -16.68
C VAL A 472 -32.51 45.99 -17.26
N GLU A 473 -33.48 46.56 -16.56
CA GLU A 473 -34.19 47.79 -16.99
C GLU A 473 -33.28 49.04 -16.98
N ALA A 474 -32.20 49.03 -16.19
CA ALA A 474 -31.20 50.10 -16.11
C ALA A 474 -30.09 50.02 -17.17
N MET A 475 -29.93 48.89 -17.89
CA MET A 475 -28.85 48.68 -18.87
C MET A 475 -29.12 49.33 -20.22
N ASN A 476 -28.05 49.77 -20.90
CA ASN A 476 -28.14 50.26 -22.27
C ASN A 476 -28.56 49.15 -23.25
N PRO A 477 -29.23 49.46 -24.38
CA PRO A 477 -29.67 48.45 -25.34
C PRO A 477 -28.50 47.63 -25.92
N ALA A 478 -27.33 48.23 -26.11
CA ALA A 478 -26.14 47.52 -26.54
C ALA A 478 -25.63 46.52 -25.47
N GLU A 479 -25.62 46.90 -24.19
CA GLU A 479 -25.20 46.03 -23.08
C GLU A 479 -26.12 44.81 -22.94
N LEU A 480 -27.41 44.99 -23.19
CA LEU A 480 -28.41 43.92 -23.16
C LEU A 480 -28.19 42.89 -24.29
N GLU A 481 -27.78 43.35 -25.47
CA GLU A 481 -27.44 42.46 -26.59
C GLU A 481 -26.13 41.69 -26.34
N TRP A 482 -25.13 42.32 -25.72
CA TRP A 482 -23.89 41.64 -25.30
C TRP A 482 -24.14 40.63 -24.17
N LEU A 483 -25.08 40.92 -23.26
CA LEU A 483 -25.54 39.96 -22.25
C LEU A 483 -26.18 38.72 -22.90
N LEU A 484 -27.05 38.91 -23.90
CA LEU A 484 -27.65 37.81 -24.66
C LEU A 484 -26.58 36.95 -25.36
N LEU A 485 -25.58 37.58 -25.97
CA LEU A 485 -24.46 36.88 -26.59
C LEU A 485 -23.66 36.06 -25.57
N ALA A 486 -23.37 36.61 -24.39
CA ALA A 486 -22.65 35.90 -23.33
C ALA A 486 -23.41 34.65 -22.86
N TYR A 487 -24.73 34.74 -22.66
CA TYR A 487 -25.57 33.58 -22.34
C TYR A 487 -25.57 32.54 -23.45
N GLY A 488 -25.60 32.96 -24.72
CA GLY A 488 -25.56 32.03 -25.84
C GLY A 488 -24.23 31.31 -25.97
N LEU A 489 -23.12 32.00 -25.74
CA LEU A 489 -21.79 31.40 -25.74
C LEU A 489 -21.62 30.39 -24.60
N ASP A 490 -22.16 30.68 -23.41
CA ASP A 490 -22.16 29.75 -22.28
C ASP A 490 -22.98 28.49 -22.53
N ARG A 491 -24.19 28.61 -23.09
CA ARG A 491 -25.04 27.45 -23.41
C ARG A 491 -24.45 26.60 -24.54
N LEU A 492 -23.83 27.23 -25.53
CA LEU A 492 -23.12 26.53 -26.59
C LEU A 492 -21.90 25.78 -26.03
N ALA A 493 -21.11 26.43 -25.17
CA ALA A 493 -20.00 25.78 -24.48
C ALA A 493 -20.47 24.61 -23.61
N PHE A 494 -21.57 24.75 -22.87
CA PHE A 494 -22.16 23.65 -22.09
C PHE A 494 -22.46 22.42 -22.96
N ILE A 495 -23.10 22.61 -24.11
CA ILE A 495 -23.45 21.50 -25.02
C ILE A 495 -22.19 20.82 -25.55
N ILE A 496 -21.21 21.60 -26.02
CA ILE A 496 -19.93 21.06 -26.52
C ILE A 496 -19.23 20.27 -25.41
N TYR A 497 -19.09 20.86 -24.23
CA TYR A 497 -18.41 20.22 -23.10
C TYR A 497 -19.13 18.94 -22.66
N PHE A 498 -20.46 18.96 -22.58
CA PHE A 498 -21.26 17.79 -22.26
C PHE A 498 -20.99 16.62 -23.23
N PHE A 499 -21.03 16.86 -24.54
CA PHE A 499 -20.72 15.83 -25.53
C PHE A 499 -19.26 15.36 -25.46
N THR A 500 -18.30 16.28 -25.26
CA THR A 500 -16.90 15.89 -25.11
C THR A 500 -16.68 15.01 -23.87
N PHE A 501 -17.32 15.30 -22.74
CA PHE A 501 -17.23 14.47 -21.54
C PHE A 501 -17.89 13.11 -21.74
N MET A 502 -19.02 13.04 -22.45
CA MET A 502 -19.67 11.77 -22.79
C MET A 502 -18.78 10.89 -23.68
N ILE A 503 -18.14 11.48 -24.70
CA ILE A 503 -17.19 10.75 -25.56
C ILE A 503 -15.97 10.28 -24.74
N MET A 504 -15.42 11.15 -23.89
CA MET A 504 -14.29 10.80 -23.05
C MET A 504 -14.62 9.67 -22.07
N MET A 505 -15.83 9.67 -21.48
CA MET A 505 -16.29 8.60 -20.61
C MET A 505 -16.44 7.29 -21.38
N ALA A 506 -17.03 7.32 -22.58
CA ALA A 506 -17.22 6.14 -23.43
C ALA A 506 -15.92 5.53 -23.97
N MET A 507 -14.83 6.29 -24.03
CA MET A 507 -13.50 5.76 -24.40
C MET A 507 -12.72 5.19 -23.21
N CYS A 508 -13.16 5.47 -21.97
CA CYS A 508 -12.44 5.10 -20.75
C CYS A 508 -13.06 3.89 -20.04
N PHE A 509 -14.36 3.65 -20.24
CA PHE A 509 -15.13 2.49 -19.81
C PHE A 509 -15.55 1.66 -21.01
#